data_AF-U2ZIU9-F1
#
_entry.id   AF-U2ZIU9-F1
#
_cell.length_a   1.000
_cell.length_b   1.000
_cell.length_c   1.000
_cell.angle_alpha   90.00
_cell.angle_beta   90.00
_cell.angle_gamma   90.00
#
_symmetry.space_group_name_H-M   'P 1'
#
loop_
_entity.id
_entity.type
_entity.pdbx_description
1 polymer ?
#
loop_
_entity_poly.entity_id
_entity_poly.type
_entity_poly.pdbx_seq_one_letter_code
_entity_poly.pdbx_strand_id
1 'polypeptide(L)'
;MDYLILTGGRGEGDTQAEAEVARQYALQAGVPGERILTESVSTITAENLSEACGLMRQHGLQSAFIVSDPLHMQRAMLLARDIGIRAHAAPTPTSRYRSWKSKGPSLAYETFFYLSYLATRSLGLRPQCAAG
;
A
#
# COMPACT_ATOMS: atom_id res chain seq x y z
N MET A 1 5.31 -19.80 -3.17
CA MET A 1 6.24 -18.99 -3.97
C MET A 1 5.98 -17.54 -3.64
N ASP A 2 7.01 -16.79 -3.27
CA ASP A 2 6.89 -15.42 -2.78
C ASP A 2 7.03 -14.39 -3.91
N TYR A 3 6.14 -13.40 -3.93
CA TYR A 3 6.15 -12.30 -4.90
C TYR A 3 6.41 -10.97 -4.20
N LEU A 4 7.05 -10.05 -4.91
CA LEU A 4 7.14 -8.65 -4.54
C LEU A 4 6.04 -7.88 -5.27
N ILE A 5 5.05 -7.39 -4.53
CA ILE A 5 3.96 -6.58 -5.09
C ILE A 5 4.28 -5.11 -4.82
N LEU A 6 4.35 -4.32 -5.88
CA LEU A 6 4.64 -2.89 -5.82
C LEU A 6 3.39 -2.12 -6.25
N THR A 7 2.88 -1.28 -5.35
CA THR A 7 1.65 -0.50 -5.55
C THR A 7 1.97 0.98 -5.58
N GLY A 8 1.13 1.76 -6.27
CA GLY A 8 1.19 3.21 -6.27
C GLY A 8 1.20 3.76 -7.68
N GLY A 9 0.23 4.61 -7.95
CA GLY A 9 0.03 5.28 -9.22
C GLY A 9 0.91 6.51 -9.43
N ARG A 10 0.51 7.34 -10.38
CA ARG A 10 1.22 8.56 -10.75
C ARG A 10 0.73 9.72 -9.90
N GLY A 11 1.66 10.36 -9.18
CA GLY A 11 1.41 11.60 -8.46
C GLY A 11 1.22 12.80 -9.40
N GLU A 12 0.60 13.86 -8.89
CA GLU A 12 0.44 15.09 -9.64
C GLU A 12 1.82 15.70 -9.96
N GLY A 13 2.13 15.85 -11.26
CA GLY A 13 3.42 16.37 -11.74
C GLY A 13 4.49 15.30 -11.97
N ASP A 14 4.25 14.04 -11.61
CA ASP A 14 5.18 12.95 -11.85
C ASP A 14 5.07 12.41 -13.28
N THR A 15 6.19 11.94 -13.85
CA THR A 15 6.23 11.35 -15.20
C THR A 15 5.98 9.83 -15.19
N GLN A 16 6.22 9.17 -14.05
CA GLN A 16 6.11 7.72 -13.87
C GLN A 16 5.30 7.42 -12.61
N ALA A 17 4.65 6.25 -12.59
CA ALA A 17 3.98 5.78 -11.38
C ALA A 17 4.99 5.32 -10.32
N GLU A 18 4.64 5.44 -9.04
CA GLU A 18 5.51 5.00 -7.95
C GLU A 18 5.88 3.52 -8.07
N ALA A 19 4.92 2.66 -8.46
CA ALA A 19 5.15 1.24 -8.67
C ALA A 19 6.13 0.94 -9.82
N GLU A 20 6.13 1.75 -10.88
CA GLU A 20 7.05 1.60 -12.02
C GLU A 20 8.47 1.93 -11.59
N VAL A 21 8.65 3.04 -10.87
CA VAL A 21 9.95 3.45 -10.31
C VAL A 21 10.47 2.39 -9.34
N ALA A 22 9.61 1.90 -8.44
CA ALA A 22 9.96 0.84 -7.50
C ALA A 22 10.34 -0.47 -8.22
N ARG A 23 9.67 -0.82 -9.33
CA ARG A 23 9.99 -2.00 -10.12
C ARG A 23 11.39 -1.91 -10.71
N GLN A 24 11.75 -0.75 -11.28
CA GLN A 24 13.09 -0.55 -11.82
C GLN A 24 14.16 -0.68 -10.72
N TYR A 25 13.90 -0.11 -9.54
CA TYR A 25 14.79 -0.25 -8.40
C TYR A 25 14.97 -1.73 -7.97
N ALA A 26 13.87 -2.49 -7.86
CA ALA A 26 13.91 -3.90 -7.48
C ALA A 26 14.67 -4.76 -8.50
N LEU A 27 14.47 -4.51 -9.80
CA LEU A 27 15.23 -5.19 -10.87
C LEU A 27 16.73 -4.89 -10.77
N GLN A 28 17.11 -3.63 -10.55
CA GLN A 28 18.51 -3.25 -10.37
C GLN A 28 19.14 -3.86 -9.11
N ALA A 29 18.33 -4.10 -8.08
CA ALA A 29 18.73 -4.80 -6.87
C ALA A 29 18.80 -6.34 -7.04
N GLY A 30 18.48 -6.87 -8.23
CA GLY A 30 18.59 -8.29 -8.56
C GLY A 30 17.34 -9.13 -8.28
N VAL A 31 16.18 -8.51 -8.00
CA VAL A 31 14.92 -9.25 -7.89
C VAL A 31 14.49 -9.72 -9.29
N PRO A 32 14.22 -11.03 -9.51
CA PRO A 32 13.79 -11.52 -10.82
C PRO A 32 12.46 -10.89 -11.24
N GLY A 33 12.36 -10.44 -12.49
CA GLY A 33 11.22 -9.68 -12.99
C GLY A 33 9.90 -10.46 -12.95
N GLU A 34 9.96 -11.77 -13.13
CA GLU A 34 8.82 -12.70 -13.03
C GLU A 34 8.29 -12.86 -11.59
N ARG A 35 9.01 -12.34 -10.59
CA ARG A 35 8.60 -12.31 -9.18
C ARG A 35 8.09 -10.95 -8.75
N ILE A 36 8.05 -9.97 -9.65
CA ILE A 36 7.56 -8.62 -9.37
C ILE A 36 6.20 -8.42 -10.04
N LEU A 37 5.20 -8.12 -9.23
CA LEU A 37 3.88 -7.70 -9.68
C LEU A 37 3.73 -6.20 -9.42
N THR A 38 3.12 -5.47 -10.35
CA THR A 38 2.95 -4.02 -10.24
C THR A 38 1.51 -3.60 -10.43
N GLU A 39 1.12 -2.62 -9.64
CA GLU A 39 -0.15 -1.91 -9.69
C GLU A 39 0.14 -0.41 -9.72
N SER A 40 -0.26 0.29 -10.77
CA SER A 40 0.19 1.67 -11.06
C SER A 40 -0.94 2.67 -11.26
N VAL A 41 -2.14 2.37 -10.77
CA VAL A 41 -3.33 3.22 -10.96
C VAL A 41 -3.75 3.91 -9.66
N SER A 42 -3.57 3.23 -8.53
CA SER A 42 -4.07 3.63 -7.23
C SER A 42 -3.42 4.90 -6.69
N THR A 43 -4.22 5.76 -6.07
CA THR A 43 -3.78 7.07 -5.54
C THR A 43 -3.87 7.15 -4.02
N ILE A 44 -4.62 6.24 -3.40
CA ILE A 44 -4.79 6.14 -1.95
C ILE A 44 -4.53 4.73 -1.42
N THR A 45 -4.20 4.62 -0.13
CA THR A 45 -3.87 3.34 0.52
C THR A 45 -4.97 2.28 0.38
N ALA A 46 -6.25 2.67 0.38
CA ALA A 46 -7.35 1.72 0.24
C ALA A 46 -7.39 1.08 -1.16
N GLU A 47 -7.12 1.86 -2.21
CA GLU A 47 -7.03 1.40 -3.59
C GLU A 47 -5.81 0.49 -3.76
N ASN A 48 -4.63 0.93 -3.26
CA ASN A 48 -3.40 0.13 -3.29
C ASN A 48 -3.65 -1.30 -2.75
N LEU A 49 -4.33 -1.41 -1.61
CA LEU A 49 -4.61 -2.70 -0.97
C LEU A 49 -5.71 -3.50 -1.69
N SER A 50 -6.70 -2.83 -2.26
CA SER A 50 -7.76 -3.48 -3.07
C SER A 50 -7.17 -4.15 -4.30
N GLU A 51 -6.37 -3.40 -5.07
CA GLU A 51 -5.75 -3.88 -6.30
C GLU A 51 -4.65 -4.91 -6.02
N ALA A 52 -3.82 -4.69 -4.98
CA ALA A 52 -2.87 -5.71 -4.53
C ALA A 52 -3.57 -7.01 -4.13
N CYS A 53 -4.74 -6.94 -3.50
CA CYS A 53 -5.53 -8.12 -3.20
C CYS A 53 -6.02 -8.85 -4.47
N GLY A 54 -6.42 -8.11 -5.52
CA GLY A 54 -6.75 -8.68 -6.82
C GLY A 54 -5.56 -9.46 -7.42
N LEU A 55 -4.38 -8.84 -7.45
CA LEU A 55 -3.14 -9.48 -7.90
C LEU A 55 -2.80 -10.73 -7.07
N MET A 56 -2.97 -10.66 -5.75
CA MET A 56 -2.78 -11.80 -4.86
C MET A 56 -3.71 -12.96 -5.22
N ARG A 57 -5.00 -12.69 -5.49
CA ARG A 57 -5.97 -13.73 -5.88
C ARG A 57 -5.60 -14.40 -7.20
N GLN A 58 -5.22 -13.64 -8.22
CA GLN A 58 -4.78 -14.18 -9.51
C GLN A 58 -3.60 -15.17 -9.36
N HIS A 59 -2.75 -14.94 -8.35
CA HIS A 59 -1.56 -15.75 -8.09
C HIS A 59 -1.73 -16.76 -6.93
N GLY A 60 -2.95 -16.94 -6.42
CA GLY A 60 -3.24 -17.87 -5.32
C GLY A 60 -2.57 -17.50 -3.98
N LEU A 61 -2.21 -16.24 -3.77
CA LEU A 61 -1.58 -15.72 -2.55
C LEU A 61 -2.65 -15.34 -1.52
N GLN A 62 -2.38 -15.63 -0.24
CA GLN A 62 -3.34 -15.40 0.85
C GLN A 62 -2.82 -14.52 1.99
N SER A 63 -1.50 -14.34 2.06
CA SER A 63 -0.84 -13.58 3.12
C SER A 63 0.27 -12.71 2.54
N ALA A 64 0.55 -11.58 3.19
CA ALA A 64 1.57 -10.64 2.75
C ALA A 64 2.25 -9.97 3.95
N PHE A 65 3.52 -9.64 3.80
CA PHE A 65 4.15 -8.61 4.62
C PHE A 65 3.88 -7.25 3.98
N ILE A 66 3.30 -6.32 4.75
CA ILE A 66 3.08 -4.94 4.30
C ILE A 66 4.28 -4.11 4.75
N VAL A 67 5.02 -3.61 3.77
CA VAL A 67 6.16 -2.73 3.99
C VAL A 67 5.73 -1.29 3.67
N SER A 68 5.78 -0.42 4.67
CA SER A 68 5.40 0.99 4.52
C SER A 68 5.99 1.85 5.64
N ASP A 69 5.66 3.14 5.66
CA ASP A 69 6.06 4.06 6.70
C ASP A 69 5.42 3.68 8.07
N PRO A 70 6.19 3.75 9.19
CA PRO A 70 5.65 3.47 10.52
C PRO A 70 4.38 4.25 10.87
N LEU A 71 4.27 5.51 10.44
CA LEU A 71 3.15 6.39 10.78
C LEU A 71 1.83 5.91 10.17
N HIS A 72 1.87 5.19 9.05
CA HIS A 72 0.69 4.84 8.24
C HIS A 72 0.36 3.35 8.36
N MET A 73 1.24 2.59 9.02
CA MET A 73 1.15 1.13 9.14
C MET A 73 -0.14 0.70 9.85
N GLN A 74 -0.59 1.42 10.89
CA GLN A 74 -1.83 1.09 11.59
C GLN A 74 -3.06 1.16 10.67
N ARG A 75 -3.15 2.19 9.82
CA ARG A 75 -4.23 2.33 8.83
C ARG A 75 -4.14 1.23 7.77
N ALA A 76 -2.95 0.98 7.23
CA ALA A 76 -2.74 -0.05 6.22
C ALA A 76 -3.13 -1.46 6.72
N MET A 77 -2.73 -1.83 7.94
CA MET A 77 -3.06 -3.13 8.54
C MET A 77 -4.57 -3.28 8.79
N LEU A 78 -5.24 -2.20 9.21
CA LEU A 78 -6.68 -2.21 9.41
C LEU A 78 -7.43 -2.42 8.08
N LEU A 79 -7.06 -1.68 7.04
CA LEU A 79 -7.61 -1.82 5.68
C LEU A 79 -7.38 -3.23 5.13
N ALA A 80 -6.15 -3.74 5.25
CA ALA A 80 -5.78 -5.06 4.74
C ALA A 80 -6.64 -6.17 5.37
N ARG A 81 -6.88 -6.09 6.70
CA ARG A 81 -7.75 -7.02 7.40
C ARG A 81 -9.18 -6.96 6.87
N ASP A 82 -9.73 -5.76 6.69
CA ASP A 82 -11.11 -5.57 6.28
C ASP A 82 -11.33 -5.96 4.79
N ILE A 83 -10.28 -5.92 3.96
CA ILE A 83 -10.26 -6.43 2.57
C ILE A 83 -10.10 -7.96 2.50
N GLY A 84 -9.61 -8.59 3.57
CA GLY A 84 -9.42 -10.04 3.68
C GLY A 84 -8.00 -10.53 3.41
N ILE A 85 -7.00 -9.66 3.45
CA ILE A 85 -5.58 -10.03 3.35
C ILE A 85 -5.09 -10.47 4.74
N ARG A 86 -4.45 -11.66 4.84
CA ARG A 86 -3.71 -12.05 6.05
C ARG A 86 -2.37 -11.31 6.10
N ALA A 87 -2.41 -10.07 6.58
CA ALA A 87 -1.27 -9.17 6.58
C ALA A 87 -0.40 -9.29 7.84
N HIS A 88 0.90 -9.12 7.67
CA HIS A 88 1.89 -8.91 8.72
C HIS A 88 2.58 -7.57 8.52
N ALA A 89 2.74 -6.78 9.59
CA ALA A 89 3.39 -5.48 9.50
C ALA A 89 4.91 -5.63 9.41
N ALA A 90 5.53 -4.95 8.43
CA ALA A 90 6.98 -4.84 8.29
C ALA A 90 7.37 -3.36 8.03
N PRO A 91 7.14 -2.46 9.00
CA PRO A 91 7.40 -1.03 8.81
C PRO A 91 8.89 -0.76 8.61
N THR A 92 9.22 0.23 7.78
CA THR A 92 10.62 0.65 7.60
C THR A 92 11.16 1.25 8.91
N PRO A 93 12.45 1.04 9.26
CA PRO A 93 13.03 1.61 10.48
C PRO A 93 13.13 3.14 10.44
N THR A 94 12.93 3.72 9.25
CA THR A 94 13.03 5.15 8.99
C THR A 94 11.82 5.64 8.21
N SER A 95 11.39 6.87 8.53
CA SER A 95 10.40 7.61 7.76
C SER A 95 11.07 8.69 6.90
N ARG A 96 10.48 9.02 5.75
CA ARG A 96 10.86 10.23 4.96
C ARG A 96 10.54 11.52 5.74
N TYR A 97 9.56 11.48 6.63
CA TYR A 97 9.13 12.61 7.48
C TYR A 97 9.97 12.70 8.75
N ARG A 98 11.24 13.14 8.60
CA ARG A 98 12.18 13.23 9.72
C ARG A 98 12.06 14.50 10.58
N SER A 99 11.51 15.59 10.04
CA SER A 99 11.46 16.90 10.74
C SER A 99 10.06 17.22 11.29
N TRP A 100 9.97 17.98 12.38
CA TRP A 100 8.69 18.41 12.96
C TRP A 100 7.79 19.16 11.97
N LYS A 101 8.39 19.93 11.05
CA LYS A 101 7.68 20.64 9.97
C LYS A 101 7.05 19.70 8.94
N SER A 102 7.61 18.52 8.68
CA SER A 102 7.05 17.55 7.73
C SER A 102 6.22 16.46 8.41
N LYS A 103 6.45 16.18 9.71
CA LYS A 103 5.63 15.27 10.52
C LYS A 103 4.23 15.80 10.77
N GLY A 104 4.06 17.09 11.05
CA GLY A 104 2.74 17.67 11.38
C GLY A 104 1.69 17.47 10.27
N PRO A 105 1.95 17.91 9.04
CA PRO A 105 1.02 17.73 7.92
C PRO A 105 0.80 16.26 7.54
N SER A 106 1.87 15.44 7.55
CA SER A 106 1.77 14.00 7.28
C SER A 106 0.90 13.29 8.33
N LEU A 107 1.10 13.59 9.62
CA LEU A 107 0.28 13.04 10.69
C LEU A 107 -1.17 13.51 10.63
N ALA A 108 -1.42 14.77 10.26
CA ALA A 108 -2.78 15.29 10.07
C ALA A 108 -3.49 14.61 8.89
N TYR A 109 -2.80 14.44 7.76
CA TYR A 109 -3.30 13.70 6.60
C TYR A 109 -3.67 12.26 6.98
N GLU A 110 -2.79 11.58 7.71
CA GLU A 110 -3.06 10.23 8.18
C GLU A 110 -4.22 10.14 9.14
N THR A 111 -4.28 11.05 10.09
CA THR A 111 -5.35 11.12 11.08
C THR A 111 -6.68 11.34 10.36
N PHE A 112 -6.73 12.24 9.38
CA PHE A 112 -7.92 12.48 8.57
C PHE A 112 -8.38 11.22 7.84
N PHE A 113 -7.48 10.56 7.09
CA PHE A 113 -7.83 9.34 6.34
C PHE A 113 -8.13 8.13 7.24
N TYR A 114 -7.48 8.04 8.41
CA TYR A 114 -7.79 7.01 9.39
C TYR A 114 -9.18 7.23 10.00
N LEU A 115 -9.48 8.46 10.43
CA LEU A 115 -10.79 8.81 10.99
C LEU A 115 -11.91 8.73 9.95
N SER A 116 -11.67 9.18 8.72
CA SER A 116 -12.64 9.06 7.63
C SER A 116 -12.93 7.59 7.32
N TYR A 117 -11.89 6.74 7.33
CA TYR A 117 -12.06 5.31 7.16
C TYR A 117 -12.83 4.66 8.33
N LEU A 118 -12.55 5.06 9.58
CA LEU A 118 -13.33 4.57 10.72
C LEU A 118 -14.79 4.98 10.62
N ALA A 119 -15.08 6.19 10.14
CA ALA A 119 -16.45 6.66 9.92
C ALA A 119 -17.16 5.85 8.82
N THR A 120 -16.56 5.66 7.64
CA THR A 120 -17.14 4.85 6.56
C THR A 120 -17.34 3.39 6.99
N ARG A 121 -16.39 2.83 7.74
CA ARG A 121 -16.49 1.48 8.32
C ARG A 121 -17.68 1.35 9.28
N SER A 122 -17.94 2.36 10.11
CA SER A 122 -19.10 2.37 11.02
C SER A 122 -20.44 2.44 10.28
N LEU A 123 -20.45 3.00 9.07
CA LEU A 123 -21.59 3.01 8.15
C LEU A 123 -21.72 1.73 7.32
N GLY A 124 -20.88 0.72 7.56
CA GLY A 124 -20.90 -0.56 6.83
C GLY A 124 -20.20 -0.52 5.47
N LEU A 125 -19.65 0.63 5.06
CA LEU A 125 -18.90 0.77 3.81
C LEU A 125 -17.46 0.28 4.03
N ARG A 126 -17.07 -0.78 3.33
CA ARG A 126 -15.72 -1.35 3.39
C ARG A 126 -15.14 -1.49 1.98
N PRO A 127 -13.84 -1.20 1.79
CA PRO A 127 -13.16 -1.51 0.56
C PRO A 127 -13.23 -3.02 0.32
N GLN A 128 -13.36 -3.38 -0.95
CA GLN A 128 -13.43 -4.77 -1.38
C GLN A 128 -12.15 -5.11 -2.12
N CYS A 129 -11.77 -6.38 -2.09
CA CYS A 129 -10.69 -6.88 -2.92
C CYS A 129 -11.08 -6.77 -4.40
N ALA A 130 -10.21 -6.22 -5.23
CA ALA A 130 -10.45 -6.13 -6.67
C ALA A 130 -10.75 -7.51 -7.28
N ALA A 131 -11.64 -7.51 -8.28
CA ALA A 131 -11.88 -8.69 -9.11
C ALA A 131 -10.67 -8.82 -10.03
N GLY A 132 -9.70 -9.63 -9.60
CA GLY A 132 -8.56 -10.02 -10.42
C GLY A 132 -8.97 -10.75 -11.69
#